data_AF-A0ABD6F330-F1
#
_entry.id   AF-A0ABD6F330-F1
#
_cell.length_a   1.000
_cell.length_b   1.000
_cell.length_c   1.000
_cell.angle_alpha   90.00
_cell.angle_beta   90.00
_cell.angle_gamma   90.00
#
_symmetry.space_group_name_H-M   'P 1'
#
loop_
_entity.id
_entity.type
_entity.pdbx_description
1 polymer ?
#
loop_
_entity_poly.entity_id
_entity_poly.type
_entity_poly.pdbx_seq_one_letter_code
_entity_poly.pdbx_strand_id
1 'polypeptide(L)'
;MPSALHLCELDIEMKHGLSQPYWVTMTHPMYENRTTIDLLSEMMAKIKNNLYSSPEKAKLLGGLLVNKILTDARNAPLSTPFHMNFYSSHATTLTALFYALNASDGHVTPYAGCLILELRKIGNERRLDVLISSFFLYS
;
A
#
# COMPACT_ATOMS: atom_id res chain seq x y z
N MET A 1 -8.75 -23.80 -5.38
CA MET A 1 -8.52 -22.87 -4.25
C MET A 1 -8.83 -21.46 -4.74
N PRO A 2 -9.57 -20.63 -3.98
CA PRO A 2 -9.80 -19.24 -4.39
C PRO A 2 -8.44 -18.53 -4.47
N SER A 3 -8.17 -17.94 -5.62
CA SER A 3 -6.96 -17.17 -5.87
C SER A 3 -7.03 -15.83 -5.13
N ALA A 4 -5.88 -15.15 -5.00
CA ALA A 4 -5.82 -13.79 -4.46
C ALA A 4 -6.76 -12.81 -5.18
N LEU A 5 -7.02 -13.06 -6.47
CA LEU A 5 -7.92 -12.28 -7.31
C LEU A 5 -9.38 -12.40 -6.85
N HIS A 6 -9.83 -13.63 -6.57
CA HIS A 6 -11.20 -13.91 -6.14
C HIS A 6 -11.57 -13.21 -4.82
N LEU A 7 -10.63 -13.01 -3.90
CA LEU A 7 -10.91 -12.31 -2.65
C LEU A 7 -11.02 -10.80 -2.81
N CYS A 8 -10.26 -10.21 -3.74
CA CYS A 8 -10.45 -8.80 -4.09
C CYS A 8 -11.80 -8.58 -4.76
N GLU A 9 -12.25 -9.53 -5.59
CA GLU A 9 -13.57 -9.50 -6.22
C GLU A 9 -14.68 -9.54 -5.15
N LEU A 10 -14.58 -10.45 -4.16
CA LEU A 10 -15.53 -10.51 -3.05
C LEU A 10 -15.57 -9.21 -2.22
N ASP A 11 -14.41 -8.61 -1.93
CA ASP A 11 -14.35 -7.32 -1.21
C ASP A 11 -15.02 -6.18 -2.00
N ILE A 12 -14.84 -6.16 -3.33
CA ILE A 12 -15.53 -5.22 -4.22
C ILE A 12 -17.03 -5.48 -4.19
N GLU A 13 -17.46 -6.73 -4.35
CA GLU A 13 -18.89 -7.09 -4.34
C GLU A 13 -19.56 -6.71 -3.01
N MET A 14 -18.90 -6.98 -1.88
CA MET A 14 -19.36 -6.59 -0.55
C MET A 14 -19.51 -5.07 -0.42
N LYS A 15 -18.51 -4.29 -0.87
CA LYS A 15 -18.56 -2.81 -0.86
C LYS A 15 -19.69 -2.24 -1.72
N HIS A 16 -20.08 -2.95 -2.78
CA HIS A 16 -21.18 -2.54 -3.65
C HIS A 16 -22.52 -3.17 -3.25
N GLY A 17 -22.61 -3.85 -2.11
CA GLY A 17 -23.85 -4.44 -1.61
C GLY A 17 -24.38 -5.62 -2.43
N LEU A 18 -23.51 -6.29 -3.19
CA LEU A 18 -23.89 -7.47 -3.99
C LEU A 18 -24.02 -8.72 -3.11
N SER A 19 -24.95 -9.60 -3.48
CA SER A 19 -25.23 -10.83 -2.74
C SER A 19 -24.02 -11.75 -2.71
N GLN A 20 -23.61 -12.16 -1.50
CA GLN A 20 -22.48 -13.06 -1.30
C GLN A 20 -22.93 -14.52 -1.14
N PRO A 21 -22.11 -15.49 -1.58
CA PRO A 21 -22.34 -16.89 -1.26
C PRO A 21 -22.38 -17.15 0.26
N TYR A 22 -23.21 -18.10 0.70
CA TYR A 22 -23.41 -18.39 2.13
C TYR A 22 -22.12 -18.70 2.91
N TRP A 23 -21.12 -19.28 2.24
CA TRP A 23 -19.86 -19.69 2.87
C TRP A 23 -19.02 -18.49 3.32
N VAL A 24 -19.22 -17.30 2.74
CA VAL A 24 -18.45 -16.08 3.03
C VAL A 24 -18.70 -15.61 4.46
N THR A 25 -19.97 -15.60 4.90
CA THR A 25 -20.39 -15.18 6.24
C THR A 25 -20.47 -16.33 7.25
N MET A 26 -20.09 -17.54 6.85
CA MET A 26 -20.11 -18.71 7.72
C MET A 26 -19.11 -18.54 8.87
N THR A 27 -19.57 -18.70 10.11
CA THR A 27 -18.73 -18.59 11.32
C THR A 27 -18.10 -19.94 11.67
N HIS A 28 -16.85 -19.91 12.13
CA HIS A 28 -16.10 -21.12 12.48
C HIS A 28 -15.82 -21.18 13.98
N PRO A 29 -16.45 -22.10 14.74
CA PRO A 29 -16.24 -22.21 16.20
C PRO A 29 -14.80 -22.50 16.61
N MET A 30 -14.02 -23.17 15.75
CA MET A 30 -12.60 -23.46 15.97
C MET A 30 -11.74 -22.18 15.99
N TYR A 31 -12.21 -21.09 15.38
CA TYR A 31 -11.49 -19.83 15.25
C TYR A 31 -12.27 -18.70 15.92
N GLU A 32 -12.71 -18.90 17.16
CA GLU A 32 -13.39 -17.89 17.97
C GLU A 32 -14.66 -17.32 17.31
N ASN A 33 -15.39 -18.16 16.55
CA ASN A 33 -16.58 -17.78 15.78
C ASN A 33 -16.34 -16.70 14.71
N ARG A 34 -15.09 -16.52 14.26
CA ARG A 34 -14.78 -15.62 13.15
C ARG A 34 -15.40 -16.11 11.85
N THR A 35 -15.74 -15.16 10.98
CA THR A 35 -16.33 -15.48 9.67
C THR A 35 -15.26 -16.01 8.71
N THR A 36 -15.66 -16.76 7.68
CA THR A 36 -14.73 -17.21 6.64
C THR A 36 -14.00 -16.03 6.00
N ILE A 37 -14.68 -14.91 5.75
CA ILE A 37 -14.05 -13.73 5.15
C ILE A 37 -13.00 -13.09 6.06
N ASP A 38 -13.20 -13.08 7.38
CA ASP A 38 -12.20 -12.55 8.32
C ASP A 38 -10.91 -13.38 8.29
N LEU A 39 -11.06 -14.71 8.29
CA LEU A 39 -9.94 -15.66 8.26
C LEU A 39 -9.17 -15.56 6.95
N LEU A 40 -9.89 -15.50 5.82
CA LEU A 40 -9.28 -15.35 4.50
C LEU A 40 -8.58 -14.01 4.35
N SER A 41 -9.19 -12.92 4.84
CA SER A 41 -8.60 -11.58 4.80
C SER A 41 -7.29 -11.52 5.59
N GLU A 42 -7.27 -12.10 6.79
CA GLU A 42 -6.04 -12.15 7.60
C GLU A 42 -4.94 -12.99 6.93
N MET A 43 -5.30 -14.17 6.42
CA MET A 43 -4.35 -15.04 5.72
C MET A 43 -3.75 -14.33 4.50
N MET A 44 -4.58 -13.64 3.73
CA MET A 44 -4.15 -12.87 2.57
C MET A 44 -3.27 -11.69 2.95
N ALA A 45 -3.57 -10.98 4.04
CA ALA A 45 -2.73 -9.91 4.57
C ALA A 45 -1.34 -10.46 4.93
N LYS A 46 -1.26 -11.60 5.62
CA LYS A 46 0.01 -12.27 5.94
C LYS A 46 0.79 -12.68 4.69
N ILE A 47 0.12 -13.26 3.70
CA ILE A 47 0.76 -13.63 2.41
C ILE A 47 1.32 -12.39 1.73
N LYS A 48 0.52 -11.32 1.60
CA LYS A 48 0.94 -10.07 0.96
C LYS A 48 2.12 -9.45 1.70
N ASN A 49 2.09 -9.37 3.03
CA ASN A 49 3.22 -8.86 3.81
C ASN A 49 4.49 -9.66 3.58
N ASN A 50 4.41 -11.00 3.52
CA ASN A 50 5.57 -11.85 3.27
C ASN A 50 6.19 -11.64 1.86
N LEU A 51 5.42 -11.12 0.90
CA LEU A 51 5.96 -10.76 -0.42
C LEU A 51 6.89 -9.54 -0.37
N TYR A 52 6.73 -8.65 0.62
CA TYR A 52 7.44 -7.37 0.68
C TYR A 52 8.32 -7.20 1.93
N SER A 53 8.12 -8.01 2.97
CA SER A 53 8.69 -7.79 4.31
C SER A 53 10.20 -7.98 4.41
N SER A 54 10.83 -8.73 3.50
CA SER A 54 12.29 -8.89 3.51
C SER A 54 12.96 -7.64 2.90
N PRO A 55 14.06 -7.13 3.50
CA PRO A 55 14.80 -6.00 2.96
C PRO A 55 15.27 -6.20 1.51
N GLU A 56 15.64 -7.42 1.15
CA GLU A 56 16.05 -7.80 -0.21
C GLU A 56 14.88 -7.69 -1.17
N LYS A 57 13.70 -8.22 -0.80
CA LYS A 57 12.48 -8.13 -1.61
C LYS A 57 12.03 -6.68 -1.76
N ALA A 58 12.06 -5.90 -0.69
CA ALA A 58 11.72 -4.49 -0.70
C ALA A 58 12.63 -3.70 -1.64
N LYS A 59 13.95 -3.95 -1.61
CA LYS A 59 14.91 -3.35 -2.55
C LYS A 59 14.66 -3.76 -4.00
N LEU A 60 14.35 -5.03 -4.26
CA LEU A 60 14.07 -5.52 -5.61
C LEU A 60 12.77 -4.97 -6.18
N LEU A 61 11.71 -4.87 -5.37
CA LEU A 61 10.37 -4.49 -5.81
C LEU A 61 10.15 -2.97 -5.80
N GLY A 62 10.67 -2.27 -4.79
CA GLY A 62 10.48 -0.83 -4.61
C GLY A 62 11.72 0.02 -4.87
N GLY A 63 12.92 -0.58 -4.85
CA GLY A 63 14.19 0.17 -4.88
C GLY A 63 14.42 0.96 -6.17
N LEU A 64 13.94 0.48 -7.33
CA LEU A 64 14.02 1.23 -8.59
C LEU A 64 13.25 2.56 -8.49
N LEU A 65 12.03 2.51 -7.94
CA LEU A 65 11.18 3.69 -7.77
C LEU A 65 11.76 4.64 -6.72
N VAL A 66 12.26 4.12 -5.59
CA VAL A 66 12.98 4.90 -4.58
C VAL A 66 14.17 5.63 -5.22
N ASN A 67 14.99 4.94 -6.01
CA ASN A 67 16.14 5.54 -6.66
C ASN A 67 15.74 6.65 -7.64
N LYS A 68 14.65 6.44 -8.40
CA LYS A 68 14.11 7.45 -9.32
C LYS A 68 13.66 8.70 -8.56
N ILE A 69 12.88 8.52 -7.50
CA ILE A 69 12.40 9.60 -6.63
C ILE A 69 13.56 10.39 -6.03
N LEU A 70 14.56 9.71 -5.48
CA LEU A 70 15.74 10.36 -4.88
C LEU A 70 16.57 11.11 -5.92
N THR A 71 16.71 10.55 -7.12
CA THR A 71 17.42 11.20 -8.23
C THR A 71 16.69 12.47 -8.68
N ASP A 72 15.36 12.39 -8.81
CA ASP A 72 14.54 13.53 -9.20
C ASP A 72 14.57 14.63 -8.13
N ALA A 73 14.48 14.27 -6.84
CA ALA A 73 14.58 15.21 -5.74
C ALA A 73 15.95 15.91 -5.66
N ARG A 74 17.03 15.20 -5.97
CA ARG A 74 18.39 15.77 -6.04
C ARG A 74 18.56 16.74 -7.21
N ASN A 75 17.94 16.44 -8.35
CA ASN A 75 18.07 17.25 -9.56
C ASN A 75 17.00 18.35 -9.66
N ALA A 76 16.00 18.35 -8.79
CA ALA A 76 14.92 19.32 -8.80
C ALA A 76 15.43 20.77 -8.66
N PRO A 77 15.03 21.69 -9.56
CA PRO A 77 15.35 23.10 -9.43
C PRO A 77 14.56 23.72 -8.28
N LEU A 78 15.27 24.37 -7.35
CA LEU A 78 14.66 25.05 -6.19
C LEU A 78 14.05 26.42 -6.54
N SER A 79 14.24 26.89 -7.77
CA SER A 79 13.81 28.20 -8.26
C SER A 79 12.48 28.18 -9.00
N THR A 80 11.94 26.99 -9.31
CA THR A 80 10.65 26.89 -9.99
C THR A 80 9.52 26.91 -8.96
N PRO A 81 8.53 27.81 -9.10
CA PRO A 81 7.48 27.97 -8.09
C PRO A 81 6.56 26.75 -7.98
N PHE A 82 6.42 25.95 -9.04
CA PHE A 82 5.59 24.74 -9.05
C PHE A 82 6.23 23.65 -9.90
N HIS A 83 6.78 22.62 -9.25
CA HIS A 83 7.25 21.40 -9.90
C HIS A 83 6.79 20.19 -9.07
N MET A 84 6.00 19.30 -9.67
CA MET A 84 5.46 18.11 -9.02
C MET A 84 5.54 16.92 -9.99
N ASN A 85 6.08 15.81 -9.50
CA ASN A 85 6.03 14.52 -10.19
C ASN A 85 4.89 13.69 -9.62
N PHE A 86 3.95 13.26 -10.46
CA PHE A 86 2.83 12.43 -10.05
C PHE A 86 2.96 11.02 -10.62
N TYR A 87 3.03 10.02 -9.74
CA TYR A 87 3.10 8.60 -10.11
C TYR A 87 1.79 7.91 -9.75
N SER A 88 0.99 7.58 -10.77
CA SER A 88 -0.19 6.73 -10.59
C SER A 88 0.20 5.26 -10.77
N SER A 89 -0.11 4.42 -9.79
CA SER A 89 0.22 2.99 -9.83
C SER A 89 -0.76 2.15 -9.00
N HIS A 90 -0.46 0.87 -8.86
CA HIS A 90 -1.25 -0.09 -8.12
C HIS A 90 -0.88 -0.12 -6.63
N ALA A 91 -1.79 -0.62 -5.79
CA ALA A 91 -1.57 -0.77 -4.35
C ALA A 91 -0.32 -1.62 -4.02
N THR A 92 0.00 -2.60 -4.86
CA THR A 92 1.21 -3.43 -4.72
C THR A 92 2.50 -2.63 -4.89
N THR A 93 2.53 -1.68 -5.84
CA THR A 93 3.68 -0.79 -6.06
C THR A 93 3.88 0.15 -4.88
N LEU A 94 2.79 0.72 -4.34
CA LEU A 94 2.82 1.58 -3.17
C LEU A 94 3.25 0.81 -1.92
N THR A 95 2.74 -0.41 -1.73
CA THR A 95 3.14 -1.29 -0.62
C THR A 95 4.64 -1.60 -0.70
N ALA A 96 5.14 -1.99 -1.87
CA ALA A 96 6.57 -2.24 -2.08
C ALA A 96 7.43 -0.98 -1.81
N LEU A 97 6.95 0.20 -2.18
CA LEU A 97 7.60 1.47 -1.90
C LEU A 97 7.66 1.77 -0.40
N PHE A 98 6.57 1.56 0.34
CA PHE A 98 6.55 1.74 1.80
C PHE A 98 7.52 0.79 2.51
N TYR A 99 7.58 -0.48 2.09
CA TYR A 99 8.56 -1.42 2.61
C TYR A 99 10.00 -1.01 2.27
N ALA A 100 10.26 -0.51 1.06
CA ALA A 100 11.59 -0.04 0.66
C ALA A 100 12.05 1.20 1.43
N LEU A 101 11.11 2.05 1.85
CA LEU A 101 11.36 3.22 2.70
C LEU A 101 11.36 2.89 4.21
N ASN A 102 11.16 1.62 4.58
CA ASN A 102 10.99 1.17 5.96
C ASN A 102 9.90 1.95 6.73
N ALA A 103 8.82 2.30 6.03
CA ALA A 103 7.70 3.10 6.54
C ALA A 103 6.35 2.36 6.46
N SER A 104 6.39 1.06 6.19
CA SER A 104 5.21 0.20 6.14
C SER A 104 4.71 -0.11 7.55
N ASP A 105 3.39 -0.04 7.74
CA ASP A 105 2.67 -0.46 8.93
C ASP A 105 2.31 -1.96 8.91
N GLY A 106 2.72 -2.68 7.86
CA GLY A 106 2.35 -4.08 7.66
C GLY A 106 0.91 -4.26 7.15
N HIS A 107 0.29 -3.20 6.62
CA HIS A 107 -0.99 -3.30 5.94
C HIS A 107 -0.84 -3.03 4.44
N VAL A 108 -1.77 -3.57 3.66
CA VAL A 108 -1.85 -3.27 2.23
C VAL A 108 -2.37 -1.85 2.08
N THR A 109 -1.77 -1.09 1.17
CA THR A 109 -2.19 0.29 0.90
C THR A 109 -3.69 0.34 0.56
N PRO A 110 -4.50 1.16 1.27
CA PRO A 110 -5.92 1.27 1.02
C PRO A 110 -6.21 1.90 -0.34
N TYR A 111 -7.48 1.82 -0.78
CA TYR A 111 -7.90 2.48 -2.01
C TYR A 111 -7.63 3.98 -1.93
N ALA A 112 -7.07 4.56 -3.01
CA ALA A 112 -6.62 5.95 -3.06
C ALA A 112 -5.59 6.35 -1.98
N GLY A 113 -4.90 5.39 -1.36
CA GLY A 113 -3.73 5.69 -0.52
C GLY A 113 -2.63 6.35 -1.34
N CYS A 114 -2.00 7.39 -0.80
CA CYS A 114 -0.96 8.13 -1.49
C CYS A 114 0.26 8.40 -0.60
N LEU A 115 1.43 8.44 -1.23
CA LEU A 115 2.67 8.87 -0.63
C LEU A 115 3.05 10.24 -1.20
N ILE A 116 3.14 11.22 -0.32
CA ILE A 116 3.52 12.59 -0.67
C ILE A 116 4.93 12.82 -0.14
N LEU A 117 5.80 13.30 -1.02
CA LEU A 117 7.19 13.61 -0.69
C LEU A 117 7.42 15.10 -0.91
N GLU A 118 7.79 15.80 0.14
CA GLU A 118 8.02 17.24 0.12
C GLU A 118 9.52 17.54 0.18
N LEU A 119 10.05 18.19 -0.85
CA LEU A 119 11.44 18.65 -0.87
C LEU A 119 11.51 20.10 -0.37
N ARG A 120 12.24 20.32 0.73
CA ARG A 120 12.45 21.63 1.36
C ARG A 120 13.93 22.02 1.37
N LYS A 121 14.22 23.32 1.21
CA LYS A 121 15.56 23.88 1.42
C LYS A 121 15.60 24.57 2.78
N ILE A 122 16.47 24.09 3.67
CA ILE A 122 16.67 24.67 5.01
C ILE A 122 18.12 25.17 5.05
N GLY A 123 18.30 26.49 4.92
CA GLY A 123 19.64 27.07 4.79
C GLY A 123 20.35 26.56 3.53
N ASN A 124 21.48 25.88 3.70
CA ASN A 124 22.23 25.25 2.61
C ASN A 124 21.92 23.76 2.41
N GLU A 125 21.09 23.18 3.28
CA GLU A 125 20.70 21.77 3.24
C GLU A 125 19.39 21.56 2.49
N ARG A 126 19.26 20.39 1.86
CA ARG A 126 18.00 19.92 1.26
C ARG A 126 17.46 18.79 2.11
N ARG A 127 16.20 18.89 2.49
CA ARG A 127 15.48 17.90 3.30
C ARG A 127 14.30 17.36 2.51
N LEU A 128 14.16 16.04 2.50
CA LEU A 128 13.01 15.36 1.91
C LEU A 128 12.14 14.82 3.06
N ASP A 129 10.93 15.33 3.17
CA ASP A 129 9.96 14.91 4.18
C ASP A 129 8.91 13.98 3.56
N VAL A 130 8.60 12.91 4.28
CA VAL A 130 7.70 11.84 3.83
C VAL A 130 6.37 11.97 4.56
N LEU A 131 5.29 12.15 3.80
CA LEU A 131 3.92 12.21 4.30
C LEU A 131 3.15 11.03 3.71
N ILE A 132 2.66 10.16 4.58
CA ILE A 132 1.81 9.03 4.19
C ILE A 132 0.37 9.45 4.45
N SER A 133 -0.43 9.52 3.39
CA SER A 133 -1.86 9.80 3.50
C SER A 133 -2.65 8.58 3.08
N SER A 134 -3.17 7.88 4.08
CA SER A 134 -4.17 6.84 3.89
C SER A 134 -5.54 7.51 3.93
N PHE A 135 -6.16 7.75 2.77
CA PHE A 135 -7.58 8.08 2.74
C PHE A 135 -8.35 6.82 3.14
N PHE A 136 -8.57 6.62 4.44
CA PHE A 136 -9.65 5.76 4.89
C PHE A 136 -10.94 6.43 4.46
N LEU A 137 -11.42 6.12 3.26
CA LEU A 137 -12.83 6.27 2.93
C LEU A 137 -13.56 5.28 3.85
N TYR A 138 -13.89 5.75 5.06
CA TYR A 138 -14.89 5.11 5.89
C TYR A 138 -16.16 5.06 5.05
N SER A 139 -16.50 3.85 4.61
CA SER A 139 -17.79 3.49 4.03
C SER A 139 -18.46 2.52 4.99
#